data_AF-A0A8S0Y6M6-F1
#
_entry.id   AF-A0A8S0Y6M6-F1
#
_cell.length_a   1.000
_cell.length_b   1.000
_cell.length_c   1.000
_cell.angle_alpha   90.00
_cell.angle_beta   90.00
_cell.angle_gamma   90.00
#
_symmetry.space_group_name_H-M   'P 1'
#
loop_
_entity.id
_entity.type
_entity.pdbx_description
1 polymer ?
#
loop_
_entity_poly.entity_id
_entity_poly.type
_entity_poly.pdbx_seq_one_letter_code
_entity_poly.pdbx_strand_id
1 'polypeptide(L)'
;MYTHFRTALLIYTIGVVTPTHAQLLASTVDSDQQSARDSEKLTILQAELSEQKQLAANLQQTRAVQLAGANKTELDKTESRLEEVISNIAQLQQEIDVAQGRAKAAKTIVVKPVNFTKPDEVKTAKSGESQAVPAAGPWCDLYNRQSAVTPR
;
A
#
# COMPACT_ATOMS: atom_id res chain seq x y z
N MET A 1 12.25 23.40 -74.65
CA MET A 1 11.38 23.82 -73.54
C MET A 1 11.06 22.58 -72.71
N TYR A 2 11.92 22.25 -71.75
CA TYR A 2 11.71 21.20 -70.75
C TYR A 2 12.40 21.65 -69.46
N THR A 3 11.63 21.68 -68.38
CA THR A 3 11.97 22.25 -67.08
C THR A 3 12.85 21.30 -66.27
N HIS A 4 13.89 21.87 -65.66
CA HIS A 4 14.82 21.20 -64.77
C HIS A 4 14.24 20.98 -63.37
N PHE A 5 14.65 19.86 -62.78
CA PHE A 5 14.43 19.37 -61.43
C PHE A 5 14.57 20.43 -60.33
N ARG A 6 13.69 20.36 -59.32
CA ARG A 6 14.00 20.84 -57.97
C ARG A 6 13.73 19.74 -56.95
N THR A 7 14.83 19.24 -56.42
CA THR A 7 14.97 18.30 -55.33
C THR A 7 14.33 18.86 -54.06
N ALA A 8 13.37 18.14 -53.48
CA ALA A 8 12.85 18.43 -52.16
C ALA A 8 13.85 17.95 -51.11
N LEU A 9 14.55 18.87 -50.46
CA LEU A 9 15.35 18.57 -49.27
C LEU A 9 14.47 18.79 -48.04
N LEU A 10 13.90 17.71 -47.52
CA LEU A 10 13.13 17.68 -46.28
C LEU A 10 14.14 17.70 -45.10
N ILE A 11 14.35 18.88 -44.52
CA ILE A 11 15.16 19.01 -43.30
C ILE A 11 14.31 18.51 -42.14
N TYR A 12 14.50 17.26 -41.76
CA TYR A 12 13.91 16.69 -40.54
C TYR A 12 14.73 17.20 -39.35
N THR A 13 14.28 18.30 -38.73
CA THR A 13 14.81 18.76 -37.44
C THR A 13 14.46 17.73 -36.39
N ILE A 14 15.42 16.88 -36.03
CA ILE A 14 15.33 16.02 -34.85
C ILE A 14 15.47 16.96 -33.65
N GLY A 15 14.34 17.39 -33.10
CA GLY A 15 14.32 18.04 -31.80
C GLY A 15 14.91 17.05 -30.80
N VAL A 16 16.07 17.39 -30.23
CA VAL A 16 16.60 16.70 -29.07
C VAL A 16 15.63 16.96 -27.93
N VAL A 17 14.71 16.04 -27.71
CA VAL A 17 13.98 15.97 -26.44
C VAL A 17 15.02 15.52 -25.42
N THR A 18 15.66 16.50 -24.77
CA THR A 18 16.35 16.26 -23.52
C THR A 18 15.36 15.55 -22.61
N PRO A 19 15.65 14.36 -22.07
CA PRO A 19 14.82 13.82 -21.02
C PRO A 19 14.88 14.82 -19.87
N THR A 20 13.80 15.58 -19.68
CA THR A 20 13.59 16.33 -18.45
C THR A 20 13.62 15.27 -17.37
N HIS A 21 14.76 15.13 -16.69
CA HIS A 21 14.81 14.47 -15.41
C HIS A 21 13.79 15.24 -14.57
N ALA A 22 12.62 14.61 -14.34
CA ALA A 22 11.75 15.04 -13.27
C ALA A 22 12.61 14.93 -12.02
N GLN A 23 13.19 16.06 -11.60
CA GLN A 23 13.80 16.19 -10.29
C GLN A 23 12.65 15.95 -9.31
N LEU A 24 12.47 14.69 -8.92
CA LEU A 24 11.71 14.33 -7.74
C LEU A 24 12.48 14.96 -6.59
N LEU A 25 12.15 16.21 -6.27
CA LEU A 25 12.48 16.79 -4.99
C LEU A 25 11.75 15.90 -3.98
N ALA A 26 12.46 14.93 -3.44
CA ALA A 26 12.02 14.19 -2.29
C ALA A 26 11.87 15.22 -1.17
N SER A 27 10.64 15.71 -0.95
CA SER A 27 10.36 16.52 0.22
C SER A 27 10.40 15.55 1.41
N THR A 28 11.57 15.47 2.05
CA THR A 28 11.70 14.81 3.34
C THR A 28 10.84 15.60 4.31
N VAL A 29 9.73 15.00 4.76
CA VAL A 29 8.91 15.58 5.83
C VAL A 29 9.77 15.56 7.09
N ASP A 30 9.81 16.69 7.79
CA ASP A 30 10.53 16.79 9.05
C ASP A 30 9.93 15.83 10.09
N SER A 31 10.78 15.26 10.95
CA SER A 31 10.36 14.33 11.99
C SER A 31 9.28 14.93 12.90
N ASP A 32 9.37 16.22 13.21
CA ASP A 32 8.39 16.91 14.06
C ASP A 32 7.04 17.04 13.36
N GLN A 33 7.05 17.31 12.04
CA GLN A 33 5.84 17.37 11.24
C GLN A 33 5.18 15.99 11.10
N GLN A 34 5.97 14.92 10.97
CA GLN A 34 5.44 13.56 10.93
C GLN A 34 4.83 13.17 12.28
N SER A 35 5.52 13.46 13.38
CA SER A 35 5.02 13.22 14.74
C SER A 35 3.70 13.95 15.03
N ALA A 36 3.58 15.21 14.59
CA ALA A 36 2.34 15.97 14.73
C ALA A 36 1.16 15.31 13.99
N ARG A 37 1.39 14.83 12.76
CA ARG A 37 0.36 14.12 11.98
C ARG A 37 -0.04 12.79 12.62
N ASP A 38 0.93 12.05 13.15
CA ASP A 38 0.68 10.77 13.81
C ASP A 38 -0.13 10.97 15.11
N SER A 39 0.16 12.03 15.87
CA SER A 39 -0.62 12.44 17.04
C SER A 39 -2.06 12.84 16.69
N GLU A 40 -2.24 13.63 15.63
CA GLU A 40 -3.55 14.03 15.15
C GLU A 40 -4.38 12.81 14.73
N LYS A 41 -3.78 11.91 13.94
CA LYS A 41 -4.41 10.65 13.54
C LYS A 41 -4.84 9.82 14.75
N LEU A 42 -3.99 9.69 15.75
CA LEU A 42 -4.32 8.96 16.98
C LEU A 42 -5.50 9.59 17.72
N THR A 43 -5.57 10.92 17.75
CA THR A 43 -6.68 11.65 18.39
C THR A 43 -7.99 11.38 17.65
N ILE A 44 -7.98 11.42 16.32
CA ILE A 44 -9.15 11.12 15.48
C ILE A 44 -9.62 9.68 15.71
N LEU A 45 -8.70 8.70 15.65
CA LEU A 45 -9.05 7.29 15.87
C LEU A 45 -9.64 7.05 17.27
N GLN A 46 -9.12 7.73 18.30
CA GLN A 46 -9.65 7.63 19.66
C GLN A 46 -11.06 8.24 19.78
N ALA A 47 -11.30 9.37 19.11
CA ALA A 47 -12.62 9.98 19.07
C ALA A 47 -13.64 9.05 18.40
N GLU A 48 -13.29 8.49 17.23
CA GLU A 48 -14.16 7.57 16.50
C GLU A 48 -14.44 6.28 17.31
N LEU A 49 -13.43 5.74 17.99
CA LEU A 49 -13.62 4.61 18.91
C LEU A 49 -14.63 4.94 20.02
N SER A 50 -14.57 6.15 20.57
CA SER A 50 -15.50 6.60 21.61
C SER A 50 -16.93 6.71 21.05
N GLU A 51 -17.09 7.24 19.84
CA GLU A 51 -18.39 7.33 19.16
C GLU A 51 -18.99 5.96 18.89
N GLN A 52 -18.19 5.01 18.38
CA GLN A 52 -18.64 3.64 18.13
C GLN A 52 -19.03 2.92 19.43
N LYS A 53 -18.28 3.12 20.53
CA LYS A 53 -18.64 2.59 21.85
C LYS A 53 -19.95 3.16 22.38
N GLN A 54 -20.17 4.46 22.19
CA GLN A 54 -21.45 5.09 22.57
C GLN A 54 -22.61 4.54 21.73
N LEU A 55 -22.41 4.35 20.43
CA LEU A 55 -23.40 3.74 19.54
C LEU A 55 -23.72 2.30 19.98
N ALA A 56 -22.72 1.50 20.32
CA ALA A 56 -22.92 0.14 20.84
C ALA A 56 -23.75 0.13 22.13
N ALA A 57 -23.47 1.05 23.07
CA ALA A 57 -24.24 1.18 24.31
C ALA A 57 -25.71 1.54 24.04
N ASN A 58 -25.95 2.49 23.12
CA ASN A 58 -27.31 2.85 22.72
C ASN A 58 -28.04 1.66 22.06
N LEU A 59 -27.38 0.91 21.19
CA LEU A 59 -27.96 -0.29 20.55
C LEU A 59 -28.28 -1.39 21.58
N GLN A 60 -27.43 -1.58 22.59
CA GLN A 60 -27.72 -2.52 23.69
C GLN A 60 -28.98 -2.09 24.47
N GLN A 61 -29.15 -0.78 24.72
CA GLN A 61 -30.36 -0.26 25.36
C GLN A 61 -31.60 -0.49 24.48
N THR A 62 -31.51 -0.20 23.18
CA THR A 62 -32.58 -0.45 22.21
C THR A 62 -32.95 -1.92 22.14
N ARG A 63 -31.94 -2.81 22.14
CA ARG A 63 -32.12 -4.27 22.16
C ARG A 63 -32.93 -4.70 23.38
N ALA A 64 -32.61 -4.20 24.56
CA ALA A 64 -33.34 -4.52 25.79
C ALA A 64 -34.82 -4.09 25.71
N VAL A 65 -35.09 -2.90 25.15
CA VAL A 65 -36.47 -2.40 24.94
C VAL A 65 -37.23 -3.28 23.94
N GLN A 66 -36.61 -3.65 22.81
CA GLN A 66 -37.25 -4.48 21.78
C GLN A 66 -37.51 -5.91 22.27
N LEU A 67 -36.60 -6.45 23.09
CA LEU A 67 -36.75 -7.75 23.74
C LEU A 67 -37.92 -7.75 24.72
N ALA A 68 -38.08 -6.67 25.50
CA ALA A 68 -39.24 -6.49 26.38
C ALA A 68 -40.55 -6.30 25.60
N GLY A 69 -40.49 -5.67 24.42
CA GLY A 69 -41.65 -5.45 23.54
C GLY A 69 -41.97 -6.61 22.59
N ALA A 70 -41.26 -7.74 22.67
CA ALA A 70 -41.39 -8.91 21.79
C ALA A 70 -41.34 -8.59 20.27
N ASN A 71 -40.66 -7.50 19.89
CA ASN A 71 -40.55 -7.09 18.48
C ASN A 71 -39.35 -7.78 17.82
N LYS A 72 -39.57 -9.03 17.38
CA LYS A 72 -38.51 -9.90 16.84
C LYS A 72 -37.80 -9.32 15.62
N THR A 73 -38.54 -8.73 14.67
CA THR A 73 -37.94 -8.19 13.44
C THR A 73 -37.00 -7.02 13.71
N GLU A 74 -37.38 -6.11 14.61
CA GLU A 74 -36.51 -5.00 14.97
C GLU A 74 -35.35 -5.44 15.87
N LEU A 75 -35.57 -6.47 16.70
CA LEU A 75 -34.51 -7.09 17.49
C LEU A 75 -33.42 -7.68 16.61
N ASP A 76 -33.78 -8.47 15.59
CA ASP A 76 -32.82 -9.10 14.67
C ASP A 76 -31.98 -8.04 13.92
N LYS A 77 -32.59 -6.92 13.52
CA LYS A 77 -31.88 -5.78 12.91
C LYS A 77 -30.92 -5.11 13.88
N THR A 78 -31.36 -4.88 15.11
CA THR A 78 -30.52 -4.27 16.15
C THR A 78 -29.33 -5.17 16.46
N GLU A 79 -29.53 -6.49 16.56
CA GLU A 79 -28.45 -7.45 16.80
C GLU A 79 -27.45 -7.48 15.65
N SER A 80 -27.92 -7.52 14.40
CA SER A 80 -27.05 -7.45 13.21
C SER A 80 -26.21 -6.17 13.20
N ARG A 81 -26.83 -5.01 13.52
CA ARG A 81 -26.13 -3.73 13.60
C ARG A 81 -25.12 -3.71 14.74
N LEU A 82 -25.43 -4.38 15.85
CA LEU A 82 -24.57 -4.46 17.01
C LEU A 82 -23.30 -5.27 16.70
N GLU A 83 -23.43 -6.39 16.00
CA GLU A 83 -22.29 -7.18 15.51
C GLU A 83 -21.35 -6.35 14.62
N GLU A 84 -21.91 -5.57 13.69
CA GLU A 84 -21.14 -4.67 12.83
C GLU A 84 -20.37 -3.63 13.66
N VAL A 85 -21.04 -2.96 14.61
CA VAL A 85 -20.40 -1.96 15.47
C VAL A 85 -19.30 -2.58 16.34
N ILE A 86 -19.51 -3.80 16.87
CA ILE A 86 -18.46 -4.52 17.61
C ILE A 86 -17.25 -4.81 16.72
N SER A 87 -17.47 -5.24 15.47
CA SER A 87 -16.39 -5.46 14.51
C SER A 87 -15.62 -4.16 14.23
N ASN A 88 -16.32 -3.05 14.03
CA ASN A 88 -15.69 -1.73 13.80
C ASN A 88 -14.87 -1.28 15.02
N ILE A 89 -15.38 -1.48 16.24
CA ILE A 89 -14.65 -1.19 17.48
C ILE A 89 -13.35 -1.99 17.54
N ALA A 90 -13.39 -3.29 17.20
CA ALA A 90 -12.21 -4.14 17.20
C ALA A 90 -11.17 -3.68 16.17
N GLN A 91 -11.60 -3.30 14.97
CA GLN A 91 -10.73 -2.77 13.91
C GLN A 91 -10.07 -1.44 14.33
N LEU A 92 -10.85 -0.50 14.85
CA LEU A 92 -10.34 0.78 15.35
C LEU A 92 -9.34 0.59 16.49
N GLN A 93 -9.61 -0.35 17.40
CA GLN A 93 -8.68 -0.67 18.49
C GLN A 93 -7.35 -1.22 17.95
N GLN A 94 -7.41 -2.09 16.94
CA GLN A 94 -6.21 -2.60 16.26
C GLN A 94 -5.44 -1.47 15.56
N GLU A 95 -6.12 -0.57 14.86
CA GLU A 95 -5.48 0.57 14.20
C GLU A 95 -4.79 1.51 15.19
N ILE A 96 -5.42 1.76 16.35
CA ILE A 96 -4.82 2.53 17.44
C ILE A 96 -3.59 1.82 17.98
N ASP A 97 -3.67 0.50 18.21
CA ASP A 97 -2.53 -0.28 18.72
C ASP A 97 -1.34 -0.26 17.74
N VAL A 98 -1.61 -0.30 16.44
CA VAL A 98 -0.58 -0.13 15.39
C VAL A 98 -0.01 1.27 15.40
N ALA A 99 -0.85 2.30 15.42
CA ALA A 99 -0.42 3.70 15.41
C ALA A 99 0.35 4.10 16.69
N GLN A 100 0.07 3.45 17.82
CA GLN A 100 0.84 3.62 19.07
C GLN A 100 2.11 2.76 19.13
N GLY A 101 2.39 1.94 18.10
CA GLY A 101 3.52 1.01 18.09
C GLY A 101 3.40 -0.13 19.12
N ARG A 102 2.21 -0.36 19.68
CA ARG A 102 1.93 -1.43 20.65
C ARG A 102 1.74 -2.77 19.96
N ALA A 103 1.12 -2.76 18.78
CA ALA A 103 1.09 -3.92 17.91
C ALA A 103 2.45 -4.04 17.20
N LYS A 104 3.25 -5.04 17.59
CA LYS A 104 4.44 -5.41 16.83
C LYS A 104 3.98 -5.75 15.42
N ALA A 105 4.36 -4.93 14.43
CA ALA A 105 4.15 -5.22 13.02
C ALA A 105 4.49 -6.69 12.79
N ALA A 106 3.49 -7.49 12.42
CA ALA A 106 3.69 -8.90 12.12
C ALA A 106 4.85 -8.95 11.11
N LYS A 107 5.98 -9.54 11.52
CA LYS A 107 7.20 -9.59 10.73
C LYS A 107 6.81 -9.97 9.31
N THR A 108 7.08 -9.08 8.36
CA THR A 108 6.93 -9.37 6.94
C THR A 108 7.69 -10.67 6.69
N ILE A 109 6.96 -11.77 6.47
CA ILE A 109 7.57 -13.01 6.03
C ILE A 109 8.03 -12.71 4.61
N VAL A 110 9.31 -12.42 4.46
CA VAL A 110 9.96 -12.45 3.16
C VAL A 110 9.89 -13.91 2.73
N VAL A 111 8.85 -14.25 1.98
CA VAL A 111 8.77 -15.53 1.27
C VAL A 111 9.86 -15.46 0.23
N LYS A 112 11.03 -16.02 0.57
CA LYS A 112 12.08 -16.28 -0.39
C LYS A 112 11.45 -17.15 -1.48
N PRO A 113 11.36 -16.72 -2.74
CA PRO A 113 10.79 -17.56 -3.78
C PRO A 113 11.64 -18.83 -3.83
N VAL A 114 11.00 -19.97 -3.56
CA VAL A 114 11.59 -21.28 -3.83
C VAL A 114 11.72 -21.34 -5.34
N ASN A 115 12.94 -21.10 -5.83
CA ASN A 115 13.30 -21.47 -7.19
C ASN A 115 13.17 -22.99 -7.26
N PHE A 116 12.06 -23.47 -7.79
CA PHE A 116 11.93 -24.85 -8.25
C PHE A 116 12.80 -25.00 -9.51
N THR A 117 14.11 -25.08 -9.33
CA THR A 117 14.99 -25.60 -10.36
C THR A 117 14.74 -27.10 -10.44
N LYS A 118 14.27 -27.55 -11.60
CA LYS A 118 14.22 -28.97 -11.98
C LYS A 118 15.58 -29.64 -11.71
N PRO A 119 15.59 -30.94 -11.37
CA PRO A 119 16.83 -31.64 -11.13
C PRO A 119 17.45 -31.95 -12.49
N ASP A 120 18.56 -31.29 -12.82
CA ASP A 120 19.62 -31.99 -13.53
C ASP A 120 20.96 -31.26 -13.43
N GLU A 121 21.97 -32.10 -13.28
CA GLU A 121 23.41 -31.87 -13.48
C GLU A 121 24.24 -31.14 -12.41
N VAL A 122 25.02 -31.99 -11.74
CA VAL A 122 26.26 -31.77 -11.01
C VAL A 122 27.25 -30.92 -11.82
N LYS A 123 27.71 -29.77 -11.26
CA LYS A 123 29.12 -29.37 -11.31
C LYS A 123 29.48 -28.19 -10.38
N THR A 124 30.29 -28.55 -9.39
CA THR A 124 31.47 -27.86 -8.84
C THR A 124 31.51 -26.33 -8.77
N ALA A 125 31.68 -25.86 -7.53
CA ALA A 125 31.89 -24.47 -7.12
C ALA A 125 32.97 -23.70 -7.90
N LYS A 126 32.68 -22.43 -8.16
CA LYS A 126 33.71 -21.37 -8.24
C LYS A 126 33.15 -20.06 -7.69
N SER A 127 33.82 -19.58 -6.64
CA SER A 127 33.70 -18.24 -6.08
C SER A 127 33.91 -17.19 -7.19
N GLY A 128 33.01 -16.23 -7.27
CA GLY A 128 33.07 -15.05 -8.14
C GLY A 128 32.26 -13.94 -7.51
N GLU A 129 32.85 -12.75 -7.41
CA GLU A 129 32.42 -11.58 -6.65
C GLU A 129 30.92 -11.26 -6.73
N SER A 130 30.31 -11.12 -5.54
CA SER A 130 28.97 -10.58 -5.38
C SER A 130 29.02 -9.08 -5.66
N GLN A 131 28.66 -8.67 -6.88
CA GLN A 131 28.31 -7.28 -7.14
C GLN A 131 27.18 -6.87 -6.19
N ALA A 132 27.43 -5.83 -5.40
CA ALA A 132 26.43 -5.25 -4.50
C ALA A 132 25.29 -4.66 -5.35
N VAL A 133 24.23 -5.44 -5.53
CA VAL A 133 22.94 -4.91 -5.98
C VAL A 133 22.41 -4.07 -4.82
N PRO A 134 22.20 -2.74 -4.98
CA PRO A 134 21.58 -1.97 -3.94
C PRO A 134 20.19 -2.56 -3.72
N ALA A 135 19.92 -3.01 -2.49
CA ALA A 135 18.63 -3.53 -2.06
C ALA A 135 17.61 -2.40 -2.04
N ALA A 136 17.21 -1.98 -3.24
CA ALA A 136 16.08 -1.11 -3.46
C ALA A 136 14.84 -1.92 -3.08
N GLY A 137 14.00 -1.37 -2.19
CA GLY A 137 12.89 -2.07 -1.59
C GLY A 137 11.92 -2.68 -2.60
N PRO A 138 10.93 -3.47 -2.16
CA PRO A 138 10.03 -4.27 -3.01
C PRO A 138 9.34 -3.49 -4.14
N TRP A 139 9.22 -2.17 -3.99
CA TRP A 139 8.61 -1.26 -4.96
C TRP A 139 9.52 -0.88 -6.14
N CYS A 140 10.86 -0.97 -6.01
CA CYS A 140 11.79 -0.64 -7.09
C CYS A 140 11.90 -1.75 -8.16
N ASP A 141 11.61 -3.00 -7.78
CA ASP A 141 11.78 -4.17 -8.64
C ASP A 141 10.77 -4.21 -9.81
N LEU A 142 9.67 -3.47 -9.71
CA LEU A 142 8.66 -3.37 -10.78
C LEU A 142 9.18 -2.62 -12.02
N TYR A 143 10.08 -1.66 -11.84
CA TYR A 143 10.59 -0.81 -12.93
C TYR A 143 11.88 -1.34 -13.55
N ASN A 144 12.65 -2.14 -12.83
CA ASN A 144 13.88 -2.76 -13.36
C ASN A 144 13.62 -3.96 -14.29
N ARG A 145 12.39 -4.51 -14.29
CA ARG A 145 12.02 -5.66 -15.14
C ARG A 145 12.01 -5.35 -16.65
N GLN A 146 11.92 -4.08 -17.04
CA GLN A 146 11.86 -3.70 -18.46
C GLN A 146 13.26 -3.57 -19.10
N SER A 147 14.33 -3.44 -18.31
CA SER A 147 15.70 -3.32 -18.84
C SER A 147 16.35 -4.66 -19.20
N ALA A 148 15.69 -5.79 -18.91
CA ALA A 148 16.20 -7.12 -19.14
C ALA A 148 15.40 -7.88 -20.23
N VAL A 149 14.93 -7.19 -21.26
CA VAL A 149 14.43 -7.84 -22.48
C VAL A 149 14.88 -7.05 -23.70
N THR A 150 16.05 -7.38 -24.23
CA THR A 150 16.17 -7.63 -25.68
C THR A 150 17.29 -8.63 -25.96
N PRO A 151 16.96 -9.85 -26.40
CA PRO A 151 17.89 -10.77 -27.04
C PRO A 151 17.91 -10.55 -28.56
N ARG A 152 19.07 -10.22 -29.12
CA ARG A 152 19.74 -10.87 -30.27
C ARG A 152 20.89 -10.01 -30.79
#